data_AF-M7N4I4-F1
#
_entry.id   AF-M7N4I4-F1
#
_cell.length_a   1.000
_cell.length_b   1.000
_cell.length_c   1.000
_cell.angle_alpha   90.00
_cell.angle_beta   90.00
_cell.angle_gamma   90.00
#
_symmetry.space_group_name_H-M   'P 1'
#
loop_
_entity.id
_entity.type
_entity.pdbx_description
1 polymer ?
#
loop_
_entity_poly.entity_id
_entity_poly.type
_entity_poly.pdbx_seq_one_letter_code
_entity_poly.pdbx_strand_id
1 'polypeptide(L)'
;MAATWIKTAVTAAGAAVTLYAAILGKKVDELAAEGARGATEPGAETSADLAKAQKQLKLLQWVIPGVAATVIVLGAWHGEMQRPKNVKLGLLKD
;
A
#
# COMPACT_ATOMS: atom_id res chain seq x y z
N MET A 1 6.22 -22.79 3.06
CA MET A 1 7.48 -22.06 3.34
C MET A 1 7.59 -20.81 2.45
N ALA A 2 7.76 -20.94 1.13
CA ALA A 2 7.93 -19.77 0.23
C ALA A 2 6.76 -18.75 0.27
N ALA A 3 5.52 -19.21 0.22
CA ALA A 3 4.34 -18.32 0.22
C ALA A 3 4.17 -17.52 1.53
N THR A 4 4.63 -18.06 2.66
CA THR A 4 4.63 -17.36 3.96
C THR A 4 5.62 -16.21 3.95
N TRP A 5 6.84 -16.44 3.45
CA TRP A 5 7.86 -15.39 3.32
C TRP A 5 7.42 -14.28 2.36
N ILE A 6 6.80 -14.64 1.24
CA ILE A 6 6.25 -13.67 0.27
C ILE A 6 5.19 -12.80 0.95
N LYS A 7 4.24 -13.39 1.68
CA LYS A 7 3.19 -12.61 2.37
C LYS A 7 3.79 -11.66 3.43
N THR A 8 4.75 -12.14 4.22
CA THR A 8 5.44 -11.31 5.21
C THR A 8 6.16 -10.14 4.53
N ALA A 9 6.89 -10.40 3.44
CA ALA A 9 7.59 -9.36 2.69
C ALA A 9 6.62 -8.32 2.11
N VAL A 10 5.52 -8.75 1.48
CA VAL A 10 4.50 -7.84 0.93
C VAL A 10 3.84 -7.01 2.04
N THR A 11 3.58 -7.61 3.20
CA THR A 11 2.98 -6.90 4.34
C THR A 11 3.94 -5.83 4.88
N ALA A 12 5.22 -6.18 5.08
CA ALA A 12 6.24 -5.25 5.52
C ALA A 12 6.45 -4.11 4.51
N ALA A 13 6.46 -4.43 3.22
CA ALA A 13 6.50 -3.44 2.14
C ALA A 13 5.29 -2.49 2.20
N GLY A 14 4.08 -3.03 2.41
CA GLY A 14 2.88 -2.21 2.60
C GLY A 14 2.97 -1.24 3.77
N ALA A 15 3.49 -1.69 4.91
CA ALA A 15 3.74 -0.83 6.07
C ALA A 15 4.76 0.28 5.74
N ALA A 16 5.86 -0.06 5.08
CA ALA A 16 6.89 0.90 4.69
C ALA A 16 6.37 1.95 3.69
N VAL A 17 5.62 1.52 2.67
CA VAL A 17 4.98 2.41 1.68
C VAL A 17 4.00 3.37 2.36
N THR A 18 3.21 2.87 3.31
CA THR A 18 2.24 3.69 4.07
C THR A 18 2.95 4.72 4.94
N LEU A 19 4.02 4.33 5.65
CA LEU A 19 4.82 5.25 6.43
C LEU A 19 5.46 6.34 5.56
N TYR A 20 5.99 5.96 4.39
CA TYR A 20 6.57 6.92 3.46
C TYR A 20 5.55 7.91 2.90
N ALA A 21 4.32 7.45 2.60
CA ALA A 21 3.23 8.33 2.23
C ALA A 21 2.88 9.33 3.34
N ALA A 22 2.87 8.91 4.60
CA ALA A 22 2.64 9.82 5.73
C ALA A 22 3.73 10.90 5.84
N ILE A 23 5.00 10.53 5.68
CA ILE A 23 6.14 11.48 5.69
C ILE A 23 5.99 12.50 4.56
N LEU A 24 5.68 12.06 3.34
CA LEU A 24 5.47 12.98 2.22
C LEU A 24 4.23 13.85 2.39
N GLY A 25 3.14 13.30 2.96
CA GLY A 25 1.93 14.06 3.28
C GLY A 25 2.24 15.21 4.25
N LYS A 26 3.03 14.93 5.28
CA LYS A 26 3.53 15.96 6.21
C LYS A 26 4.37 17.02 5.50
N LYS A 27 5.26 16.61 4.58
CA LYS A 27 6.05 17.58 3.79
C LYS A 27 5.17 18.45 2.88
N VAL A 28 4.13 17.89 2.28
CA VAL A 28 3.16 18.67 1.48
C VAL A 28 2.39 19.67 2.35
N ASP A 29 1.98 19.26 3.54
CA ASP A 29 1.28 20.12 4.50
C ASP A 29 2.17 21.28 4.98
N GLU A 30 3.43 21.00 5.34
CA GLU A 30 4.42 22.01 5.75
C GLU A 30 4.68 23.06 4.67
N LEU A 31 4.60 22.67 3.39
CA LEU A 31 4.85 23.53 2.25
C LEU A 31 3.57 24.09 1.61
N ALA A 32 2.39 23.85 2.18
CA ALA A 32 1.10 24.16 1.55
C ALA A 32 0.94 25.64 1.13
N ALA A 33 1.62 26.56 1.82
CA ALA A 33 1.61 27.99 1.51
C ALA A 33 2.30 28.35 0.18
N GLU A 34 3.15 27.48 -0.37
CA GLU A 34 3.87 27.69 -1.63
C GLU A 34 2.97 27.52 -2.87
N GLY A 35 1.70 27.16 -2.67
CA GLY A 35 0.71 27.01 -3.72
C GLY A 35 0.79 25.67 -4.44
N ALA A 36 -0.38 25.09 -4.74
CA ALA A 36 -0.53 23.90 -5.55
C ALA A 36 -1.91 23.87 -6.21
N ARG A 37 -2.07 23.09 -7.27
CA ARG A 37 -3.40 22.85 -7.88
C ARG A 37 -4.24 21.87 -7.07
N GLY A 38 -3.59 20.98 -6.32
CA GLY A 38 -4.24 19.98 -5.49
C GLY A 38 -3.25 19.31 -4.53
N ALA A 39 -3.72 18.34 -3.76
CA ALA A 39 -2.89 17.65 -2.76
C ALA A 39 -1.71 16.88 -3.39
N THR A 40 -1.85 16.43 -4.64
CA THR A 40 -0.82 15.68 -5.38
C THR A 40 -0.52 16.28 -6.75
N GLU A 41 -1.04 17.48 -7.01
CA GLU A 41 -0.97 18.16 -8.29
C GLU A 41 -0.21 19.48 -8.12
N PRO A 42 1.04 19.55 -8.60
CA PRO A 42 1.78 20.80 -8.63
C PRO A 42 1.09 21.83 -9.52
N GLY A 43 1.09 23.09 -9.04
CA GLY A 43 0.75 24.27 -9.81
C GLY A 43 1.96 24.86 -10.54
N ALA A 44 1.74 25.95 -11.27
CA ALA A 44 2.80 26.64 -12.00
C ALA A 44 3.79 27.35 -11.07
N GLU A 45 3.30 27.86 -9.95
CA GLU A 45 4.08 28.62 -8.93
C GLU A 45 4.66 27.72 -7.84
N THR A 46 4.36 26.41 -7.87
CA THR A 46 4.76 25.45 -6.83
C THR A 46 6.27 25.29 -6.79
N SER A 47 6.86 25.35 -5.60
CA SER A 47 8.30 25.11 -5.44
C SER A 47 8.71 23.72 -5.95
N ALA A 48 9.99 23.57 -6.31
CA ALA A 48 10.52 22.29 -6.76
C ALA A 48 10.37 21.18 -5.70
N ASP A 49 10.48 21.57 -4.43
CA ASP A 49 10.42 20.67 -3.28
C ASP A 49 9.00 20.17 -3.01
N LEU A 50 8.02 21.08 -3.01
CA LEU A 50 6.59 20.73 -2.90
C LEU A 50 6.16 19.91 -4.12
N ALA A 51 6.55 20.31 -5.33
CA ALA A 51 6.21 19.60 -6.55
C ALA A 51 6.73 18.16 -6.57
N LYS A 52 7.94 17.94 -6.03
CA LYS A 52 8.53 16.60 -5.90
C LYS A 52 7.76 15.74 -4.90
N ALA A 53 7.42 16.27 -3.74
CA ALA A 53 6.65 15.55 -2.72
C ALA A 53 5.26 15.14 -3.23
N GLN A 54 4.56 16.07 -3.90
CA GLN A 54 3.25 15.82 -4.51
C GLN A 54 3.28 14.75 -5.60
N LYS A 55 4.27 14.79 -6.49
CA LYS A 55 4.46 13.76 -7.54
C LYS A 55 4.71 12.38 -6.95
N GLN A 56 5.52 12.29 -5.88
CA GLN A 56 5.76 11.03 -5.20
C GLN A 56 4.50 10.51 -4.52
N LEU A 57 3.74 11.36 -3.80
CA LEU A 57 2.45 10.99 -3.23
C LEU A 57 1.46 10.49 -4.30
N LYS A 58 1.43 11.13 -5.47
CA LYS A 58 0.58 10.71 -6.59
C LYS A 58 0.87 9.28 -7.04
N LEU A 59 2.15 8.89 -7.05
CA LEU A 59 2.52 7.50 -7.32
C LEU A 59 2.06 6.58 -6.19
N LEU A 60 2.27 6.98 -4.93
CA LEU A 60 1.90 6.17 -3.78
C LEU A 60 0.39 5.94 -3.66
N GLN A 61 -0.45 6.86 -4.14
CA GLN A 61 -1.90 6.68 -4.24
C GLN A 61 -2.29 5.43 -5.05
N TRP A 62 -1.45 4.98 -5.99
CA TRP A 62 -1.68 3.75 -6.76
C TRP A 62 -0.89 2.55 -6.23
N VAL A 63 0.30 2.79 -5.67
CA VAL A 63 1.12 1.73 -5.06
C VAL A 63 0.40 1.09 -3.88
N ILE A 64 -0.21 1.89 -3.00
CA ILE A 64 -0.90 1.38 -1.80
C ILE A 64 -2.04 0.41 -2.17
N PRO A 65 -3.00 0.77 -3.05
CA PRO A 65 -4.01 -0.17 -3.55
C PRO A 65 -3.41 -1.41 -4.23
N GLY A 66 -2.33 -1.28 -5.00
CA GLY A 66 -1.65 -2.41 -5.62
C GLY A 66 -1.08 -3.40 -4.62
N VAL A 67 -0.45 -2.91 -3.54
CA VAL A 67 0.03 -3.75 -2.44
C VAL A 67 -1.15 -4.41 -1.72
N ALA A 68 -2.22 -3.68 -1.45
CA ALA A 68 -3.43 -4.24 -0.82
C ALA A 68 -4.05 -5.36 -1.68
N ALA A 69 -4.19 -5.14 -2.99
CA ALA A 69 -4.66 -6.15 -3.93
C ALA A 69 -3.77 -7.41 -3.92
N THR A 70 -2.45 -7.23 -3.84
CA THR A 70 -1.49 -8.35 -3.72
C THR A 70 -1.74 -9.16 -2.45
N VAL A 71 -1.96 -8.50 -1.30
CA VAL A 71 -2.29 -9.18 -0.04
C VAL A 71 -3.60 -9.97 -0.15
N ILE A 72 -4.62 -9.41 -0.81
CA ILE A 72 -5.91 -10.07 -1.03
C ILE A 72 -5.73 -11.34 -1.86
N VAL A 73 -5.00 -11.28 -2.98
CA VAL A 73 -4.72 -12.44 -3.84
C VAL A 73 -3.97 -13.53 -3.08
N LEU A 74 -2.93 -13.16 -2.32
CA LEU A 74 -2.19 -14.10 -1.47
C LEU A 74 -3.07 -14.70 -0.37
N GLY A 75 -4.03 -13.94 0.16
CA GLY A 75 -5.01 -14.42 1.13
C GLY A 75 -5.95 -15.45 0.52
N ALA A 76 -6.53 -15.15 -0.64
CA ALA A 76 -7.42 -16.05 -1.37
C ALA A 76 -6.72 -17.36 -1.74
N TRP A 77 -5.49 -17.27 -2.25
CA TRP A 77 -4.69 -18.46 -2.60
C TRP A 77 -4.39 -19.34 -1.38
N HIS A 78 -3.95 -18.75 -0.26
CA HIS A 78 -3.75 -19.50 0.98
C HIS A 78 -5.05 -20.11 1.53
N GLY A 79 -6.18 -19.45 1.34
CA GLY A 79 -7.50 -19.99 1.69
C GLY A 79 -7.81 -21.27 0.92
N GLU A 80 -7.60 -21.28 -0.40
CA GLU A 80 -7.82 -22.47 -1.23
C GLU A 80 -6.88 -23.62 -0.84
N MET A 81 -5.61 -23.33 -0.51
CA MET A 81 -4.67 -24.35 -0.02
C MET A 81 -5.12 -24.99 1.31
N GLN A 82 -5.85 -24.26 2.16
CA GLN A 82 -6.37 -24.78 3.42
C GLN A 82 -7.68 -25.55 3.26
N ARG A 83 -8.40 -25.37 2.14
CA ARG A 83 -9.72 -25.97 1.89
C ARG A 83 -9.76 -27.48 2.07
N PRO A 84 -8.82 -28.29 1.53
CA PRO A 84 -8.86 -29.75 1.69
C PRO A 84 -8.72 -30.19 3.15
N LYS A 85 -7.88 -29.50 3.93
CA LYS A 85 -7.70 -29.78 5.36
C LYS A 85 -8.97 -29.45 6.14
N ASN A 86 -9.57 -28.29 5.85
CA ASN A 86 -10.78 -27.82 6.54
C ASN A 86 -11.99 -28.71 6.26
N VAL A 87 -12.16 -29.20 5.02
CA VAL A 87 -13.20 -30.17 4.67
C VAL A 87 -13.03 -31.48 5.45
N LYS A 88 -11.81 -32.04 5.48
CA LYS A 88 -11.54 -33.26 6.26
C LYS A 88 -11.83 -33.08 7.74
N LEU A 89 -11.43 -31.94 8.32
CA LEU A 89 -11.70 -31.63 9.73
C LEU A 89 -13.20 -31.50 10.00
N GLY A 90 -13.97 -30.93 9.08
CA GLY A 90 -15.43 -30.83 9.18
C GLY A 90 -16.07 -32.22 9.24
N LEU A 91 -15.73 -33.09 8.29
CA LEU A 91 -16.27 -34.45 8.21
C LEU A 91 -15.91 -35.34 9.42
N LEU A 92 -14.82 -35.05 10.12
CA LEU A 92 -14.40 -35.79 11.32
C LEU A 92 -15.01 -35.25 12.62
N LYS A 93 -15.66 -34.08 12.56
CA LYS A 93 -16.24 -33.40 13.73
C LYS A 93 -17.77 -33.61 13.82
N ASP A 94 -18.37 -34.09 12.74
CA ASP A 94 -19.76 -34.58 12.65
C ASP A 94 -19.82 -36.09 12.96
#